data_AF-A0AAU7Q3Z0-F1
#
_entry.id   AF-A0AAU7Q3Z0-F1
#
_cell.length_a   1.000
_cell.length_b   1.000
_cell.length_c   1.000
_cell.angle_alpha   90.00
_cell.angle_beta   90.00
_cell.angle_gamma   90.00
#
_symmetry.space_group_name_H-M   'P 1'
#
loop_
_entity.id
_entity.type
_entity.pdbx_description
1 polymer ?
#
loop_
_entity_poly.entity_id
_entity_poly.type
_entity_poly.pdbx_seq_one_letter_code
_entity_poly.pdbx_strand_id
1 'polypeptide(L)'
;MVHCKTRKQAEFMKVMIEERLAKCKLKLHPEKTHIVYSKDDDRREEFPTQSFDFLGYTFRPRIAKNKMRNYFVSFLPAICNKAIPALRAGMTT
;
A
#
# COMPACT_ATOMS: atom_id res chain seq x y z
N MET A 1 7.31 1.69 4.32
CA MET A 1 5.84 1.64 4.48
C MET A 1 5.53 1.54 5.96
N VAL A 2 4.49 2.21 6.45
CA VAL A 2 4.05 2.10 7.85
C VAL A 2 2.59 1.66 7.87
N HIS A 3 2.30 0.56 8.55
CA HIS A 3 0.94 0.07 8.75
C HIS A 3 0.37 0.66 10.04
N CYS A 4 -0.83 1.23 9.96
CA CYS A 4 -1.56 1.77 11.10
C CYS A 4 -2.93 1.09 11.17
N LYS A 5 -3.46 0.91 12.38
CA LYS A 5 -4.77 0.30 12.62
C LYS A 5 -5.92 1.25 12.30
N THR A 6 -5.71 2.56 12.48
CA THR A 6 -6.74 3.59 12.30
C THR A 6 -6.21 4.77 11.49
N ARG A 7 -7.12 5.56 10.90
CA ARG A 7 -6.78 6.80 10.19
C ARG A 7 -6.08 7.81 11.12
N LYS A 8 -6.59 8.00 12.33
CA LYS A 8 -5.97 8.89 13.34
C LYS A 8 -4.53 8.49 13.65
N GLN A 9 -4.27 7.18 13.77
CA GLN A 9 -2.90 6.70 13.97
C GLN A 9 -2.01 6.98 12.75
N ALA A 10 -2.52 6.81 11.52
CA ALA A 10 -1.77 7.12 10.31
C ALA A 10 -1.43 8.62 10.18
N GLU A 11 -2.38 9.50 10.51
CA GLU A 11 -2.20 10.95 10.54
C GLU A 11 -1.15 11.35 11.59
N PHE A 12 -1.24 10.80 12.81
CA PHE A 12 -0.23 10.99 13.85
C PHE A 12 1.16 10.53 13.42
N MET A 13 1.25 9.30 12.87
CA MET A 13 2.53 8.76 12.40
C MET A 13 3.13 9.59 11.28
N LYS A 14 2.32 10.15 10.38
CA LYS A 14 2.81 11.05 9.32
C LYS A 14 3.53 12.26 9.92
N VAL A 15 2.94 12.91 10.93
CA VAL A 15 3.55 14.05 11.63
C VAL A 15 4.86 13.62 12.31
N MET A 16 4.85 12.53 13.06
CA MET A 16 6.05 12.04 13.76
C MET A 16 7.20 11.69 12.79
N ILE A 17 6.88 11.11 11.63
CA ILE A 17 7.87 10.80 10.59
C ILE A 17 8.42 12.08 9.98
N GLU A 18 7.57 13.07 9.71
CA GLU A 18 7.96 14.37 9.18
C GLU A 18 8.94 15.09 10.11
N GLU A 19 8.63 15.14 11.40
CA GLU A 19 9.53 15.70 12.42
C GLU A 19 10.86 14.94 12.52
N ARG A 20 10.81 13.60 12.46
CA ARG A 20 12.02 12.76 12.53
C ARG A 20 12.93 12.98 11.33
N LEU A 21 12.35 13.14 10.13
CA LEU A 21 13.08 13.42 8.90
C LEU A 21 13.67 14.83 8.91
N ALA A 22 12.94 15.82 9.43
CA ALA A 22 13.43 17.19 9.55
C ALA A 22 14.70 17.27 10.40
N LYS A 23 14.80 16.49 11.49
CA LYS A 23 16.02 16.35 12.30
C LYS A 23 17.21 15.82 11.49
N CYS A 24 16.96 15.07 10.42
CA CYS A 24 17.96 14.59 9.47
C CYS A 24 18.10 15.49 8.23
N LYS A 25 17.53 16.70 8.22
CA LYS A 25 17.51 17.62 7.07
C LYS A 25 16.82 17.02 5.82
N LEU A 26 15.87 16.11 6.02
CA LEU A 26 15.05 15.51 4.98
C LEU A 26 13.60 16.03 5.08
N LYS A 27 12.88 16.01 3.96
CA LYS A 27 11.45 16.36 3.89
C LYS A 27 10.66 15.26 3.20
N LEU A 28 9.42 15.07 3.64
CA LEU A 28 8.46 14.21 2.93
C LEU A 28 8.05 14.90 1.61
N HIS A 29 8.01 14.13 0.52
CA HIS A 29 7.53 14.66 -0.75
C HIS A 29 5.99 14.66 -0.74
N PRO A 30 5.33 15.80 -0.98
CA PRO A 30 3.88 15.93 -0.83
C PRO A 30 3.12 14.99 -1.76
N GLU A 31 3.54 14.88 -3.03
CA GLU A 31 2.86 14.03 -4.03
C GLU A 31 3.28 12.55 -3.99
N LYS A 32 4.20 12.14 -3.12
CA LYS A 32 4.58 10.72 -2.97
C LYS A 32 4.11 10.14 -1.64
N THR A 33 3.78 11.00 -0.69
CA THR A 33 3.42 10.63 0.67
C THR A 33 1.91 10.69 0.82
N HIS A 34 1.28 9.52 0.92
CA HIS A 34 -0.18 9.43 1.04
C HIS A 34 -0.55 8.41 2.11
N ILE A 35 -1.70 8.65 2.74
CA ILE A 35 -2.38 7.64 3.56
C ILE A 35 -3.23 6.80 2.61
N VAL A 36 -3.06 5.48 2.64
CA VAL A 36 -3.83 4.56 1.78
C VAL A 36 -4.74 3.70 2.65
N TYR A 37 -6.01 3.64 2.28
CA TYR A 37 -6.97 2.79 2.94
C TYR A 37 -6.86 1.36 2.42
N SER A 38 -6.45 0.45 3.31
CA SER A 38 -6.37 -0.99 3.02
C SER A 38 -7.75 -1.64 3.09
N LYS A 39 -8.62 -1.35 2.11
CA LYS A 39 -10.00 -1.84 2.06
C LYS A 39 -10.06 -3.38 1.91
N ASP A 40 -10.92 -4.00 2.70
CA ASP A 40 -11.28 -5.43 2.68
C ASP A 40 -12.78 -5.59 3.01
N ASP A 41 -13.28 -6.82 3.11
CA ASP A 41 -14.72 -7.07 3.33
C ASP A 41 -15.27 -6.50 4.65
N ASP A 42 -14.44 -6.42 5.68
CA ASP A 42 -14.81 -5.90 6.99
C ASP A 42 -14.73 -4.37 7.03
N ARG A 43 -13.89 -3.79 6.17
CA ARG A 43 -13.59 -2.36 6.08
C ARG A 43 -14.36 -1.69 4.94
N ARG A 44 -15.58 -1.22 5.23
CA ARG A 44 -16.54 -0.72 4.22
C ARG A 44 -16.52 0.78 3.98
N GLU A 45 -15.64 1.54 4.63
CA GLU A 45 -15.56 2.98 4.39
C GLU A 45 -15.05 3.26 2.97
N GLU A 46 -15.46 4.38 2.39
CA GLU A 46 -14.85 4.87 1.17
C GLU A 46 -13.73 5.85 1.50
N PHE A 47 -12.64 5.73 0.75
CA PHE A 47 -11.48 6.61 0.87
C PHE A 47 -10.89 6.85 -0.52
N PRO A 48 -10.42 8.08 -0.85
CA PRO A 48 -9.96 8.40 -2.22
C PRO A 48 -8.79 7.54 -2.69
N THR A 49 -7.90 7.15 -1.78
CA THR A 49 -6.70 6.37 -2.11
C THR A 49 -6.80 4.97 -1.53
N GLN A 50 -7.03 3.97 -2.39
CA GLN A 50 -7.17 2.55 -2.05
C GLN A 50 -6.15 1.67 -2.77
N SER A 51 -5.09 2.25 -3.33
CA SER A 51 -4.02 1.47 -3.94
C SER A 51 -2.68 2.18 -3.87
N PHE A 52 -1.60 1.41 -3.90
CA PHE A 52 -0.24 1.92 -4.06
C PHE A 52 0.67 0.87 -4.69
N ASP A 53 1.73 1.35 -5.33
CA ASP A 53 2.83 0.52 -5.81
C ASP A 53 3.94 0.45 -4.75
N PHE A 54 4.44 -0.75 -4.46
CA PHE A 54 5.60 -0.96 -3.61
C PHE A 54 6.41 -2.16 -4.11
N LEU A 55 7.72 -1.94 -4.34
CA LEU A 55 8.68 -2.96 -4.80
C LEU A 55 8.21 -3.78 -6.01
N GLY A 56 7.56 -3.13 -6.98
CA GLY A 56 7.09 -3.79 -8.20
C GLY A 56 5.73 -4.48 -8.09
N TYR A 57 5.00 -4.28 -6.99
CA TYR A 57 3.64 -4.80 -6.79
C TYR A 57 2.65 -3.67 -6.54
N THR A 58 1.47 -3.78 -7.15
CA THR A 58 0.32 -2.92 -6.84
C THR A 58 -0.57 -3.59 -5.81
N PHE A 59 -0.62 -3.01 -4.62
CA PHE A 59 -1.53 -3.38 -3.55
C PHE A 59 -2.86 -2.66 -3.74
N ARG A 60 -3.98 -3.42 -3.72
CA ARG A 60 -5.35 -2.89 -3.82
C ARG A 60 -6.36 -3.94 -3.34
N PRO A 61 -7.64 -3.58 -3.15
CA PRO A 61 -8.70 -4.55 -2.89
C PRO A 61 -8.80 -5.55 -4.03
N ARG A 62 -8.77 -6.84 -3.71
CA ARG A 62 -8.85 -7.96 -4.66
C ARG A 62 -9.66 -9.08 -4.05
N ILE A 63 -10.34 -9.84 -4.91
CA ILE A 63 -11.00 -11.07 -4.51
C ILE A 63 -9.94 -12.12 -4.19
N ALA A 64 -10.06 -12.73 -3.02
CA ALA A 64 -9.26 -13.82 -2.51
C ALA A 64 -10.14 -15.05 -2.30
N LYS A 65 -9.53 -16.23 -2.26
CA LYS A 65 -10.21 -17.49 -1.96
C LYS A 65 -9.62 -18.10 -0.70
N ASN A 66 -10.44 -18.38 0.30
CA ASN A 66 -9.98 -19.03 1.53
C ASN A 66 -9.86 -20.56 1.35
N LYS A 67 -9.33 -21.26 2.37
CA LYS A 67 -9.18 -22.73 2.36
C LYS A 67 -10.51 -23.48 2.19
N MET A 68 -11.61 -22.88 2.63
CA MET A 68 -12.97 -23.42 2.52
C MET A 68 -13.64 -23.11 1.17
N ARG A 69 -12.89 -22.57 0.20
CA ARG A 69 -13.35 -22.16 -1.13
C ARG A 69 -14.32 -20.96 -1.16
N ASN A 70 -14.47 -20.23 -0.06
CA ASN A 70 -15.25 -18.99 -0.05
C ASN A 70 -14.43 -17.83 -0.62
N TYR A 71 -15.11 -16.94 -1.33
CA TYR A 71 -14.53 -15.72 -1.87
C TYR A 71 -14.76 -14.56 -0.90
N PHE A 72 -13.74 -13.71 -0.74
CA PHE A 72 -13.79 -12.52 0.09
C PHE A 72 -12.88 -11.44 -0.48
N VAL A 73 -13.15 -10.16 -0.25
CA VAL A 73 -12.22 -9.08 -0.61
C VAL A 73 -11.14 -8.96 0.45
N SER A 74 -9.90 -8.95 0.00
CA SER A 74 -8.73 -8.66 0.83
C SER A 74 -7.82 -7.66 0.14
N PHE A 75 -6.98 -6.99 0.91
CA PHE A 75 -6.03 -6.02 0.37
C PHE A 75 -4.73 -6.74 -0.04
N LEU A 76 -4.63 -7.10 -1.32
CA LEU A 76 -3.60 -8.02 -1.81
C LEU A 76 -2.70 -7.41 -2.89
N PRO A 77 -1.42 -7.81 -2.94
CA PRO A 77 -0.51 -7.44 -4.01
C PRO A 77 -0.81 -8.21 -5.31
N ALA A 78 -0.50 -7.60 -6.45
CA ALA A 78 -0.17 -8.31 -7.69
C ALA A 78 0.94 -7.53 -8.42
N ILE A 79 1.69 -8.20 -9.30
CA ILE A 79 2.76 -7.57 -10.09
C ILE A 79 2.21 -6.30 -10.76
N CYS A 80 2.92 -5.19 -10.59
CA CYS A 80 2.56 -3.95 -11.27
C CYS A 80 3.02 -4.02 -12.73
N ASN A 81 2.24 -3.44 -13.64
CA ASN A 81 2.56 -3.47 -15.08
C ASN A 81 3.94 -2.88 -15.39
N LYS A 82 4.39 -1.92 -14.58
CA LYS A 82 5.71 -1.27 -14.70
C LYS A 82 6.87 -2.22 -14.37
N ALA A 83 6.65 -3.26 -13.55
CA ALA A 83 7.68 -4.21 -13.14
C ALA A 83 7.83 -5.40 -14.11
N ILE A 84 6.85 -5.66 -14.97
CA ILE A 84 6.84 -6.79 -15.90
C ILE A 84 8.10 -6.84 -16.78
N PRO A 85 8.57 -5.73 -17.41
CA PRO A 85 9.76 -5.78 -18.26
C PRO A 85 11.02 -6.21 -17.50
N ALA A 86 11.23 -5.67 -16.29
CA ALA A 86 12.39 -6.00 -15.46
C ALA A 86 12.36 -7.47 -14.99
N LEU A 87 11.19 -7.99 -14.62
CA LEU A 87 11.03 -9.38 -14.23
C LEU A 87 11.32 -10.35 -15.38
N ARG A 88 10.85 -10.03 -16.60
CA ARG A 88 11.11 -10.86 -17.79
C ARG A 88 12.60 -10.90 -18.14
N ALA A 89 13.30 -9.78 -18.02
CA ALA A 89 14.75 -9.71 -18.28
C ALA A 89 15.57 -10.54 -17.28
N GLY A 90 15.11 -10.69 -16.04
CA GLY A 90 15.78 -11.53 -15.02
C GLY A 90 15.47 -13.03 -15.13
N MET A 91 14.52 -13.44 -15.98
CA MET A 91 14.10 -14.84 -16.16
C MET A 91 14.77 -15.54 -17.35
N THR A 92 15.56 -14.83 -18.17
CA THR A 92 16.33 -15.43 -19.26
C THR A 92 17.68 -15.93 -18.74
N THR A 93 17.71 -17.18 -18.25
CA THR A 93 18.91 -18.00 -18.00
C THR A 93 18.64 -19.41 -18.49
#